data_AF-A0A3B8PR96-F1
#
_entry.id   AF-A0A3B8PR96-F1
#
_cell.length_a   1.000
_cell.length_b   1.000
_cell.length_c   1.000
_cell.angle_alpha   90.00
_cell.angle_beta   90.00
_cell.angle_gamma   90.00
#
_symmetry.space_group_name_H-M   'P 1'
#
loop_
_entity.id
_entity.type
_entity.pdbx_description
1 polymer ?
#
loop_
_entity_poly.entity_id
_entity_poly.type
_entity_poly.pdbx_seq_one_letter_code
_entity_poly.pdbx_strand_id
1 'polypeptide(L)'
;MLPIANAADRFGEALDVARKSAEAGVEIELAPDHAAIFTDPPQLVAGPLKSVGYDLGWDTRCYPSPVDGCDYINVSARLDPGSAAYQEGWFRYVAVVHPVDEAASRQMLSQGYGNPFLHHLTLGVVPPERGGDDEFRYGERVVRFMVDARRRMAEVIGDEPGTLIAALPSEVVGDSRFAEESPGWVEGLGDGEFQFQVMQGGGYLVQYFVLTGGRIEVALRSGTCQTFNPLSVDKISRDEISTVQGDGVGHEDPLM
;
A
#
# COMPACT_ATOMS: atom_id res chain seq x y z
N MET A 1 -11.53 19.91 0.90
CA MET A 1 -10.20 19.64 0.31
C MET A 1 -9.20 19.57 1.45
N LEU A 2 -8.38 18.52 1.54
CA LEU A 2 -7.30 18.43 2.53
C LEU A 2 -6.20 19.43 2.13
N PRO A 3 -5.70 20.30 3.02
CA PRO A 3 -4.68 21.30 2.68
C PRO A 3 -3.29 20.64 2.67
N ILE A 4 -3.06 19.70 1.75
CA ILE A 4 -1.80 18.97 1.60
C ILE A 4 -1.06 19.55 0.39
N ALA A 5 0.12 20.14 0.62
CA ALA A 5 0.81 20.92 -0.40
C ALA A 5 1.21 20.08 -1.63
N ASN A 6 1.69 18.86 -1.42
CA ASN A 6 2.15 17.96 -2.49
C ASN A 6 1.03 17.06 -3.06
N ALA A 7 -0.24 17.27 -2.71
CA ALA A 7 -1.32 16.40 -3.15
C ALA A 7 -1.50 16.40 -4.67
N ALA A 8 -1.49 17.59 -5.29
CA ALA A 8 -1.70 17.72 -6.73
C ALA A 8 -0.66 16.93 -7.54
N ASP A 9 0.62 17.03 -7.16
CA ASP A 9 1.71 16.31 -7.81
C ASP A 9 1.54 14.80 -7.64
N ARG A 10 1.23 14.34 -6.43
CA ARG A 10 1.02 12.91 -6.15
C ARG A 10 -0.16 12.32 -6.92
N PHE A 11 -1.27 13.04 -7.02
CA PHE A 11 -2.41 12.61 -7.83
C PHE A 11 -2.06 12.59 -9.31
N GLY A 12 -1.27 13.54 -9.80
CA GLY A 12 -0.74 13.54 -11.16
C GLY A 12 0.07 12.27 -11.46
N GLU A 13 0.99 11.91 -10.55
CA GLU A 13 1.78 10.67 -10.65
C GLU A 13 0.89 9.42 -10.63
N ALA A 14 -0.05 9.33 -9.68
CA ALA A 14 -0.96 8.21 -9.56
C ALA A 14 -1.83 8.03 -10.80
N LEU A 15 -2.33 9.12 -11.39
CA LEU A 15 -3.13 9.09 -12.62
C LEU A 15 -2.31 8.63 -13.83
N ASP A 16 -1.04 9.06 -13.95
CA ASP A 16 -0.17 8.59 -15.03
C ASP A 16 0.12 7.08 -14.89
N VAL A 17 0.42 6.62 -13.67
CA VAL A 17 0.62 5.18 -13.39
C VAL A 17 -0.65 4.39 -13.67
N ALA A 18 -1.82 4.86 -13.23
CA ALA A 18 -3.10 4.18 -13.48
C ALA A 18 -3.39 4.07 -14.98
N ARG A 19 -3.16 5.14 -15.75
CA ARG A 19 -3.32 5.14 -17.21
C ARG A 19 -2.40 4.11 -17.88
N LYS A 20 -1.10 4.12 -17.55
CA LYS A 20 -0.12 3.16 -18.10
C LYS A 20 -0.48 1.71 -17.72
N SER A 21 -0.94 1.50 -16.49
CA SER A 21 -1.38 0.19 -16.00
C SER A 21 -2.59 -0.34 -16.79
N ALA A 22 -3.56 0.52 -17.07
CA ALA A 22 -4.71 0.17 -17.90
C ALA A 22 -4.30 -0.16 -19.35
N GLU A 23 -3.34 0.58 -19.93
CA GLU A 23 -2.77 0.29 -21.25
C GLU A 23 -2.04 -1.07 -21.28
N ALA A 24 -1.48 -1.50 -20.15
CA ALA A 24 -0.88 -2.83 -19.96
C ALA A 24 -1.91 -3.95 -19.69
N GLY A 25 -3.21 -3.62 -19.65
CA GLY A 25 -4.27 -4.56 -19.34
C GLY A 25 -4.34 -4.98 -17.87
N VAL A 26 -3.83 -4.15 -16.95
CA VAL A 26 -4.08 -4.29 -15.51
C VAL A 26 -5.26 -3.39 -15.15
N GLU A 27 -6.36 -3.99 -14.73
CA GLU A 27 -7.58 -3.24 -14.37
C GLU A 27 -7.43 -2.61 -12.99
N ILE A 28 -7.60 -1.29 -12.94
CA ILE A 28 -7.48 -0.47 -11.73
C ILE A 28 -8.87 0.05 -11.35
N GLU A 29 -9.18 0.01 -10.06
CA GLU A 29 -10.38 0.59 -9.47
C GLU A 29 -10.48 2.09 -9.78
N LEU A 30 -11.70 2.60 -9.88
CA LEU A 30 -11.94 4.00 -10.25
C LEU A 30 -11.36 4.99 -9.22
N ALA A 31 -11.44 4.65 -7.94
CA ALA A 31 -10.87 5.42 -6.86
C ALA A 31 -9.60 4.73 -6.34
N PRO A 32 -8.57 5.47 -5.91
CA PRO A 32 -7.41 4.88 -5.26
C PRO A 32 -7.85 4.09 -4.01
N ASP A 33 -7.15 3.00 -3.72
CA ASP A 33 -7.45 2.15 -2.57
C ASP A 33 -7.08 2.86 -1.26
N HIS A 34 -5.88 3.42 -1.19
CA HIS A 34 -5.30 3.91 0.06
C HIS A 34 -4.43 5.16 -0.14
N ALA A 35 -4.33 5.97 0.92
CA ALA A 35 -3.41 7.10 1.00
C ALA A 35 -2.70 7.12 2.35
N ALA A 36 -1.36 7.21 2.37
CA ALA A 36 -0.60 7.46 3.59
C ALA A 36 -0.28 8.95 3.73
N ILE A 37 -0.77 9.58 4.80
CA ILE A 37 -0.63 11.01 5.04
C ILE A 37 0.09 11.22 6.36
N PHE A 38 1.31 11.75 6.25
CA PHE A 38 2.14 12.08 7.39
C PHE A 38 1.76 13.45 7.94
N THR A 39 1.55 13.52 9.24
CA THR A 39 1.15 14.76 9.89
C THR A 39 1.44 14.78 11.39
N ASP A 40 1.69 15.96 11.92
CA ASP A 40 1.77 16.23 13.36
C ASP A 40 1.27 17.65 13.68
N PRO A 41 0.18 17.84 14.43
CA PRO A 41 -0.61 16.83 15.12
C PRO A 41 -1.60 16.09 14.18
N PRO A 42 -1.97 14.83 14.49
CA PRO A 42 -2.92 14.01 13.70
C PRO A 42 -4.24 14.69 13.33
N GLN A 43 -4.71 15.60 14.18
CA GLN A 43 -5.97 16.32 14.00
C GLN A 43 -6.03 17.19 12.74
N LEU A 44 -4.87 17.57 12.17
CA LEU A 44 -4.80 18.34 10.92
C LEU A 44 -5.39 17.55 9.73
N VAL A 45 -5.32 16.22 9.78
CA VAL A 45 -5.85 15.33 8.75
C VAL A 45 -7.12 14.64 9.22
N ALA A 46 -7.11 14.11 10.45
CA ALA A 46 -8.24 13.35 10.99
C ALA A 46 -9.53 14.17 11.07
N GLY A 47 -9.48 15.43 11.55
CA GLY A 47 -10.66 16.29 11.64
C GLY A 47 -11.34 16.54 10.28
N PRO A 48 -10.59 16.99 9.27
CA PRO A 48 -11.10 17.10 7.90
C PRO A 48 -11.63 15.79 7.30
N LEU A 49 -10.94 14.66 7.48
CA LEU A 49 -11.41 13.35 6.98
C LEU A 49 -12.76 12.97 7.60
N LYS A 50 -12.93 13.17 8.91
CA LYS A 50 -14.21 12.93 9.57
C LYS A 50 -15.34 13.77 8.99
N SER A 51 -15.04 15.01 8.57
CA SER A 51 -16.01 15.90 7.93
C SER A 51 -16.41 15.44 6.52
N VAL A 52 -15.56 14.66 5.84
CA VAL A 52 -15.87 14.00 4.56
C VAL A 52 -16.72 12.73 4.77
N GLY A 53 -16.67 12.14 5.97
CA GLY A 53 -17.43 10.94 6.33
C GLY A 53 -16.58 9.70 6.58
N TYR A 54 -15.26 9.85 6.74
CA TYR A 54 -14.39 8.74 7.12
C TYR A 54 -14.65 8.29 8.56
N ASP A 55 -14.65 6.98 8.76
CA ASP A 55 -14.60 6.32 10.06
C ASP A 55 -13.13 6.18 10.48
N LEU A 56 -12.72 6.92 11.51
CA LEU A 56 -11.35 6.95 12.03
C LEU A 56 -11.16 5.87 13.10
N GLY A 57 -10.06 5.12 13.02
CA GLY A 57 -9.80 3.97 13.88
C GLY A 57 -10.80 2.84 13.66
N TRP A 58 -11.31 2.69 12.43
CA TRP A 58 -12.44 1.81 12.11
C TRP A 58 -12.17 0.33 12.41
N ASP A 59 -10.90 -0.10 12.28
CA ASP A 59 -10.45 -1.45 12.62
C ASP A 59 -9.96 -1.56 14.08
N THR A 60 -10.15 -0.51 14.88
CA THR A 60 -9.79 -0.38 16.30
C THR A 60 -8.31 -0.61 16.61
N ARG A 61 -7.44 -0.36 15.61
CA ARG A 61 -6.00 -0.59 15.71
C ARG A 61 -5.20 0.67 15.41
N CYS A 62 -4.03 0.75 16.03
CA CYS A 62 -2.94 1.62 15.63
C CYS A 62 -1.79 0.72 15.17
N TYR A 63 -1.17 1.04 14.04
CA TYR A 63 -0.15 0.21 13.44
C TYR A 63 1.21 0.87 13.58
N PRO A 64 2.23 0.20 14.16
CA PRO A 64 3.61 0.65 14.07
C PRO A 64 4.03 0.74 12.60
N SER A 65 4.71 1.83 12.25
CA SER A 65 5.14 2.12 10.88
C SER A 65 6.58 2.64 10.90
N PRO A 66 7.59 1.76 11.06
CA PRO A 66 8.98 2.18 11.06
C PRO A 66 9.44 2.59 9.65
N VAL A 67 9.69 3.88 9.43
CA VAL A 67 10.10 4.45 8.13
C VAL A 67 11.41 5.22 8.35
N ASP A 68 12.42 5.01 7.49
CA ASP A 68 13.76 5.63 7.64
C ASP A 68 14.42 5.44 9.00
N GLY A 69 14.21 4.27 9.63
CA GLY A 69 14.72 4.01 10.99
C GLY A 69 14.08 4.88 12.08
N CYS A 70 12.97 5.57 11.76
CA CYS A 70 12.17 6.35 12.70
C CYS A 70 10.84 5.65 12.99
N ASP A 71 10.34 5.82 14.22
CA ASP A 71 9.09 5.20 14.65
C ASP A 71 7.89 6.12 14.40
N TYR A 72 6.95 5.64 13.60
CA TYR A 72 5.65 6.27 13.38
C TYR A 72 4.50 5.34 13.78
N ILE A 73 3.31 5.93 13.93
CA ILE A 73 2.06 5.20 14.14
C ILE A 73 1.06 5.60 13.06
N ASN A 74 0.40 4.60 12.48
CA ASN A 74 -0.70 4.77 11.54
C ASN A 74 -2.04 4.58 12.27
N VAL A 75 -2.89 5.60 12.19
CA VAL A 75 -4.31 5.49 12.54
C VAL A 75 -5.09 5.29 11.25
N SER A 76 -5.78 4.16 11.15
CA SER A 76 -6.56 3.81 9.96
C SER A 76 -7.80 4.72 9.86
N ALA A 77 -8.18 5.07 8.63
CA ALA A 77 -9.49 5.64 8.34
C ALA A 77 -10.10 4.90 7.16
N ARG A 78 -11.42 4.74 7.15
CA ARG A 78 -12.14 4.11 6.06
C ARG A 78 -13.34 4.95 5.63
N LEU A 79 -13.53 5.05 4.32
CA LEU A 79 -14.73 5.59 3.73
C LEU A 79 -15.66 4.44 3.29
N ASP A 80 -16.96 4.59 3.55
CA ASP A 80 -17.96 3.64 3.08
C ASP A 80 -18.03 3.67 1.53
N PRO A 81 -17.89 2.54 0.82
CA PRO A 81 -18.07 2.48 -0.64
C PRO A 81 -19.45 2.96 -1.12
N GLY A 82 -20.48 2.92 -0.27
CA GLY A 82 -21.80 3.48 -0.56
C GLY A 82 -21.92 4.99 -0.38
N SER A 83 -20.89 5.67 0.15
CA SER A 83 -20.93 7.12 0.40
C SER A 83 -20.78 7.95 -0.87
N ALA A 84 -21.36 9.16 -0.87
CA ALA A 84 -21.20 10.11 -1.97
C ALA A 84 -19.73 10.46 -2.22
N ALA A 85 -18.96 10.66 -1.15
CA ALA A 85 -17.53 10.97 -1.25
C ALA A 85 -16.75 9.86 -1.97
N TYR A 86 -17.03 8.58 -1.70
CA TYR A 86 -16.37 7.49 -2.42
C TYR A 86 -16.69 7.51 -3.92
N GLN A 87 -17.96 7.76 -4.28
CA GLN A 87 -18.40 7.87 -5.67
C GLN A 87 -17.81 9.10 -6.39
N GLU A 88 -17.40 10.13 -5.63
CA GLU A 88 -16.68 11.29 -6.13
C GLU A 88 -15.16 11.06 -6.27
N GLY A 89 -14.68 9.83 -6.00
CA GLY A 89 -13.28 9.44 -6.21
C GLY A 89 -12.39 9.61 -4.98
N TRP A 90 -12.96 9.81 -3.79
CA TRP A 90 -12.17 9.76 -2.55
C TRP A 90 -11.65 8.34 -2.31
N PHE A 91 -10.40 8.26 -1.86
CA PHE A 91 -9.73 6.99 -1.56
C PHE A 91 -10.48 6.20 -0.49
N ARG A 92 -10.47 4.88 -0.60
CA ARG A 92 -11.23 4.02 0.33
C ARG A 92 -10.66 4.05 1.73
N TYR A 93 -9.34 4.09 1.84
CA TYR A 93 -8.61 4.03 3.09
C TYR A 93 -7.59 5.16 3.23
N VAL A 94 -7.30 5.53 4.47
CA VAL A 94 -6.22 6.47 4.80
C VAL A 94 -5.40 5.95 5.98
N ALA A 95 -4.07 5.98 5.88
CA ALA A 95 -3.19 5.98 7.05
C ALA A 95 -2.97 7.44 7.47
N VAL A 96 -3.46 7.84 8.65
CA VAL A 96 -2.98 9.06 9.29
C VAL A 96 -1.72 8.69 10.06
N VAL A 97 -0.57 9.02 9.49
CA VAL A 97 0.75 8.65 10.00
C VAL A 97 1.28 9.79 10.85
N HIS A 98 1.67 9.51 12.09
CA HIS A 98 2.22 10.53 12.97
C HIS A 98 3.47 10.03 13.70
N PRO A 99 4.44 10.92 13.97
CA PRO A 99 5.68 10.55 14.64
C PRO A 99 5.40 10.10 16.09
N VAL A 100 6.19 9.13 16.57
CA VAL A 100 6.17 8.68 17.97
C VAL A 100 7.05 9.58 18.85
N ASP A 101 8.16 10.06 18.30
CA ASP A 101 9.15 10.86 19.01
C ASP A 101 9.65 12.07 18.21
N GLU A 102 10.56 12.83 18.83
CA GLU A 102 11.14 14.03 18.21
C GLU A 102 12.00 13.69 16.97
N ALA A 103 12.66 12.53 16.95
CA ALA A 103 13.49 12.14 15.82
C ALA A 103 12.62 11.89 14.58
N ALA A 104 11.53 11.13 14.73
CA ALA A 104 10.54 10.92 13.69
C ALA A 104 9.88 12.24 13.24
N SER A 105 9.55 13.15 14.17
CA SER A 105 8.96 14.44 13.81
C SER A 105 9.93 15.31 12.98
N ARG A 106 11.21 15.37 13.35
CA ARG A 106 12.22 16.10 12.58
C ARG A 106 12.46 15.49 11.19
N GLN A 107 12.54 14.16 11.10
CA GLN A 107 12.68 13.45 9.83
C GLN A 107 11.48 13.69 8.90
N MET A 108 10.27 13.62 9.45
CA MET A 108 9.03 13.94 8.73
C MET A 108 9.06 15.37 8.17
N LEU A 109 9.47 16.34 8.97
CA LEU A 109 9.47 17.75 8.57
C LEU A 109 10.65 18.13 7.66
N SER A 110 11.76 17.39 7.69
CA SER A 110 12.93 17.69 6.85
C SER A 110 12.68 17.47 5.36
N GLN A 111 11.59 16.79 4.98
CA GLN A 111 11.24 16.55 3.58
C GLN A 111 10.83 17.79 2.80
N GLY A 112 10.51 18.89 3.49
CA GLY A 112 10.20 20.16 2.83
C GLY A 112 8.84 20.22 2.13
N TYR A 113 8.04 19.14 2.15
CA TYR A 113 6.65 19.14 1.67
C TYR A 113 5.67 19.88 2.59
N GLY A 114 6.10 20.25 3.80
CA GLY A 114 5.24 20.83 4.82
C GLY A 114 4.53 19.77 5.64
N ASN A 115 3.45 20.19 6.31
CA ASN A 115 2.66 19.34 7.20
C ASN A 115 1.19 19.77 7.12
N PRO A 116 0.26 18.87 6.74
CA PRO A 116 0.48 17.46 6.36
C PRO A 116 1.17 17.27 4.99
N PHE A 117 1.73 16.09 4.75
CA PHE A 117 2.18 15.67 3.41
C PHE A 117 1.65 14.27 3.05
N LEU A 118 1.37 14.06 1.76
CA LEU A 118 0.97 12.76 1.23
C LEU A 118 2.22 11.97 0.84
N HIS A 119 2.51 10.89 1.56
CA HIS A 119 3.70 10.06 1.36
C HIS A 119 3.57 9.17 0.13
N HIS A 120 2.47 8.42 0.09
CA HIS A 120 2.16 7.56 -1.04
C HIS A 120 0.66 7.42 -1.27
N LEU A 121 0.31 7.08 -2.51
CA LEU A 121 -1.02 6.64 -2.91
C LEU A 121 -0.95 5.19 -3.35
N THR A 122 -1.97 4.42 -2.99
CA THR A 122 -2.11 3.03 -3.41
C THR A 122 -3.22 2.94 -4.45
N LEU A 123 -2.89 2.45 -5.63
CA LEU A 123 -3.87 2.11 -6.66
C LEU A 123 -4.49 0.74 -6.35
N GLY A 124 -5.81 0.64 -6.40
CA GLY A 124 -6.52 -0.62 -6.21
C GLY A 124 -6.56 -1.41 -7.49
N VAL A 125 -6.01 -2.62 -7.51
CA VAL A 125 -6.19 -3.56 -8.62
C VAL A 125 -7.47 -4.36 -8.40
N VAL A 126 -8.29 -4.45 -9.45
CA VAL A 126 -9.53 -5.23 -9.41
C VAL A 126 -9.17 -6.71 -9.27
N PRO A 127 -9.66 -7.40 -8.22
CA PRO A 127 -9.33 -8.80 -8.00
C PRO A 127 -9.97 -9.70 -9.06
N PRO A 128 -9.34 -10.81 -9.45
CA PRO A 128 -9.98 -11.78 -10.32
C PRO A 128 -11.22 -12.35 -9.63
N GLU A 129 -12.25 -12.65 -10.43
CA GLU A 129 -13.45 -13.30 -9.92
C GLU A 129 -13.11 -14.62 -9.24
N ARG A 130 -13.72 -14.82 -8.06
CA ARG A 130 -13.50 -16.01 -7.25
C ARG A 130 -14.07 -17.28 -7.90
N GLY A 131 -15.19 -17.17 -8.62
CA GLY A 131 -15.85 -18.30 -9.26
C GLY A 131 -16.18 -19.41 -8.25
N GLY A 132 -15.83 -20.65 -8.60
CA GLY A 132 -16.05 -21.84 -7.76
C GLY A 132 -14.82 -22.31 -6.96
N ASP A 133 -13.77 -21.49 -6.87
CA ASP A 133 -12.52 -21.87 -6.20
C ASP A 133 -12.69 -21.97 -4.67
N ASP A 134 -12.01 -22.95 -4.08
CA ASP A 134 -11.74 -22.95 -2.64
C ASP A 134 -10.74 -21.83 -2.27
N GLU A 135 -10.58 -21.54 -0.98
CA GLU A 135 -9.70 -20.46 -0.50
C GLU A 135 -8.24 -20.66 -0.96
N PHE A 136 -7.78 -21.91 -1.04
CA PHE A 136 -6.41 -22.22 -1.46
C PHE A 136 -6.18 -21.93 -2.95
N ARG A 137 -7.07 -22.41 -3.81
CA ARG A 137 -7.03 -22.18 -5.27
C ARG A 137 -7.28 -20.72 -5.62
N TYR A 138 -8.15 -20.05 -4.87
CA TYR A 138 -8.31 -18.61 -5.03
C TYR A 138 -7.05 -17.85 -4.60
N GLY A 139 -6.39 -18.27 -3.51
CA GLY A 139 -5.10 -17.73 -3.09
C GLY A 139 -4.01 -17.86 -4.17
N GLU A 140 -3.88 -19.05 -4.75
CA GLU A 140 -3.00 -19.29 -5.90
C GLU A 140 -3.30 -18.30 -7.04
N ARG A 141 -4.56 -18.20 -7.44
CA ARG A 141 -5.00 -17.35 -8.56
C ARG A 141 -4.68 -15.88 -8.29
N VAL A 142 -5.00 -15.38 -7.09
CA VAL A 142 -4.77 -13.99 -6.70
C VAL A 142 -3.27 -13.66 -6.70
N VAL A 143 -2.44 -14.55 -6.15
CA VAL A 143 -0.98 -14.34 -6.12
C VAL A 143 -0.41 -14.32 -7.54
N ARG A 144 -0.71 -15.35 -8.35
CA ARG A 144 -0.24 -15.41 -9.75
C ARG A 144 -0.70 -14.21 -10.57
N PHE A 145 -1.94 -13.77 -10.37
CA PHE A 145 -2.49 -12.58 -11.01
C PHE A 145 -1.68 -11.33 -10.66
N MET A 146 -1.31 -11.16 -9.40
CA MET A 146 -0.50 -10.02 -8.96
C MET A 146 0.97 -10.10 -9.36
N VAL A 147 1.53 -11.29 -9.52
CA VAL A 147 2.86 -11.48 -10.13
C VAL A 147 2.85 -11.00 -11.58
N ASP A 148 1.83 -11.37 -12.35
CA ASP A 148 1.68 -10.92 -13.73
C ASP A 148 1.41 -9.41 -13.83
N ALA A 149 0.56 -8.86 -12.95
CA ALA A 149 0.35 -7.42 -12.85
C ALA A 149 1.65 -6.66 -12.51
N ARG A 150 2.45 -7.17 -11.55
CA ARG A 150 3.76 -6.60 -11.18
C ARG A 150 4.69 -6.54 -12.38
N ARG A 151 4.80 -7.63 -13.14
CA ARG A 151 5.63 -7.67 -14.35
C ARG A 151 5.18 -6.66 -15.40
N ARG A 152 3.89 -6.65 -15.73
CA ARG A 152 3.33 -5.73 -16.75
C ARG A 152 3.50 -4.26 -16.35
N MET A 153 3.32 -3.94 -15.08
CA MET A 153 3.54 -2.59 -14.55
C MET A 153 5.01 -2.18 -14.64
N ALA A 154 5.95 -3.08 -14.28
CA ALA A 154 7.38 -2.84 -14.44
C ALA A 154 7.74 -2.46 -15.89
N GLU A 155 7.18 -3.19 -16.86
CA GLU A 155 7.42 -2.96 -18.28
C GLU A 155 6.93 -1.58 -18.76
N VAL A 156 5.72 -1.15 -18.37
CA VAL A 156 5.15 0.13 -18.84
C VAL A 156 5.65 1.35 -18.07
N ILE A 157 6.14 1.14 -16.85
CA ILE A 157 6.64 2.21 -15.99
C ILE A 157 8.14 2.39 -16.20
N GLY A 158 8.85 1.32 -16.55
CA GLY A 158 10.29 1.34 -16.79
C GLY A 158 11.11 1.39 -15.50
N ASP A 159 10.55 0.89 -14.40
CA ASP A 159 11.21 0.81 -13.09
C ASP A 159 11.01 -0.59 -12.47
N GLU A 160 11.92 -0.98 -11.58
CA GLU A 160 11.85 -2.27 -10.88
C GLU A 160 10.87 -2.15 -9.69
N PRO A 161 9.76 -2.92 -9.66
CA PRO A 161 8.83 -2.82 -8.55
C PRO A 161 9.43 -3.40 -7.27
N GLY A 162 8.96 -2.91 -6.11
CA GLY A 162 9.34 -3.45 -4.82
C GLY A 162 8.87 -4.88 -4.58
N THR A 163 9.13 -5.39 -3.37
CA THR A 163 8.78 -6.75 -2.95
C THR A 163 7.26 -6.96 -3.01
N LEU A 164 6.85 -8.07 -3.62
CA LEU A 164 5.47 -8.55 -3.62
C LEU A 164 5.13 -9.13 -2.25
N ILE A 165 4.35 -8.41 -1.46
CA ILE A 165 3.84 -8.91 -0.18
C ILE A 165 2.48 -9.52 -0.40
N ALA A 166 2.37 -10.84 -0.21
CA ALA A 166 1.13 -11.59 -0.28
C ALA A 166 0.65 -11.96 1.13
N ALA A 167 -0.20 -11.12 1.71
CA ALA A 167 -0.90 -11.41 2.95
C ALA A 167 -2.16 -12.23 2.65
N LEU A 168 -2.16 -13.49 3.08
CA LEU A 168 -3.17 -14.49 2.73
C LEU A 168 -3.93 -14.98 3.97
N PRO A 169 -5.16 -15.50 3.84
CA PRO A 169 -5.88 -16.12 4.95
C PRO A 169 -5.07 -17.23 5.61
N SER A 170 -5.22 -17.40 6.93
CA SER A 170 -4.49 -18.43 7.69
C SER A 170 -4.74 -19.85 7.20
N GLU A 171 -5.94 -20.12 6.66
CA GLU A 171 -6.30 -21.41 6.08
C GLU A 171 -5.58 -21.71 4.77
N VAL A 172 -5.15 -20.68 4.02
CA VAL A 172 -4.35 -20.85 2.80
C VAL A 172 -2.91 -21.17 3.17
N VAL A 173 -2.30 -20.36 4.05
CA VAL A 173 -0.90 -20.55 4.49
C VAL A 173 -0.75 -21.83 5.32
N GLY A 174 -1.77 -22.21 6.08
CA GLY A 174 -1.81 -23.43 6.88
C GLY A 174 -2.24 -24.68 6.11
N ASP A 175 -2.59 -24.59 4.83
CA ASP A 175 -2.96 -25.75 4.02
C ASP A 175 -1.75 -26.66 3.81
N SER A 176 -1.94 -27.98 3.89
CA SER A 176 -0.89 -28.99 3.67
C SER A 176 -0.20 -28.87 2.31
N ARG A 177 -0.90 -28.33 1.31
CA ARG A 177 -0.39 -28.14 -0.06
C ARG A 177 0.51 -26.91 -0.19
N PHE A 178 0.44 -25.98 0.75
CA PHE A 178 1.06 -24.65 0.60
C PHE A 178 2.57 -24.73 0.37
N ALA A 179 3.30 -25.48 1.21
CA ALA A 179 4.74 -25.59 1.11
C ALA A 179 5.24 -26.18 -0.22
N GLU A 180 4.44 -27.04 -0.84
CA GLU A 180 4.80 -27.69 -2.11
C GLU A 180 4.35 -26.87 -3.33
N GLU A 181 3.18 -26.24 -3.27
CA GLU A 181 2.59 -25.55 -4.42
C GLU A 181 2.92 -24.04 -4.48
N SER A 182 3.11 -23.36 -3.34
CA SER A 182 3.30 -21.91 -3.28
C SER A 182 4.55 -21.39 -4.02
N PRO A 183 5.68 -22.12 -4.14
CA PRO A 183 6.79 -21.69 -4.99
C PRO A 183 6.39 -21.50 -6.45
N GLY A 184 5.43 -22.28 -6.95
CA GLY A 184 4.90 -22.14 -8.31
C GLY A 184 3.94 -20.95 -8.48
N TRP A 185 3.48 -20.33 -7.40
CA TRP A 185 2.58 -19.16 -7.48
C TRP A 185 3.35 -17.87 -7.79
N VAL A 186 4.63 -17.85 -7.45
CA VAL A 186 5.58 -16.72 -7.60
C VAL A 186 6.68 -17.05 -8.61
N GLU A 187 6.40 -17.97 -9.54
CA GLU A 187 7.34 -18.35 -10.59
C GLU A 187 7.86 -17.11 -11.33
N GLY A 188 9.19 -17.00 -11.42
CA GLY A 188 9.88 -15.86 -12.03
C GLY A 188 10.32 -14.76 -11.06
N LEU A 189 9.98 -14.86 -9.78
CA LEU A 189 10.48 -13.98 -8.73
C LEU A 189 11.62 -14.65 -7.94
N GLY A 190 12.66 -13.89 -7.59
CA GLY A 190 13.73 -14.34 -6.70
C GLY A 190 13.35 -14.36 -5.22
N ASP A 191 14.17 -15.01 -4.39
CA ASP A 191 13.91 -15.21 -2.94
C ASP A 191 13.80 -13.92 -2.10
N GLY A 192 14.12 -12.75 -2.68
CA GLY A 192 13.94 -11.43 -2.06
C GLY A 192 12.82 -10.58 -2.65
N GLU A 193 12.19 -11.03 -3.74
CA GLU A 193 11.19 -10.24 -4.48
C GLU A 193 9.74 -10.53 -4.04
N PHE A 194 9.54 -11.49 -3.13
CA PHE A 194 8.22 -11.79 -2.59
C PHE A 194 8.28 -12.24 -1.13
N GLN A 195 7.15 -12.09 -0.44
CA GLN A 195 6.94 -12.63 0.89
C GLN A 195 5.50 -13.10 1.06
N PHE A 196 5.34 -14.29 1.63
CA PHE A 196 4.03 -14.75 2.11
C PHE A 196 3.85 -14.41 3.59
N GLN A 197 2.70 -13.82 3.92
CA GLN A 197 2.35 -13.45 5.30
C GLN A 197 0.94 -13.94 5.62
N VAL A 198 0.66 -14.16 6.91
CA VAL A 198 -0.69 -14.48 7.37
C VAL A 198 -1.46 -13.18 7.61
N MET A 199 -2.55 -12.99 6.88
CA MET A 199 -3.47 -11.87 7.05
C MET A 199 -4.33 -12.09 8.30
N GLN A 200 -4.17 -11.22 9.29
CA GLN A 200 -5.05 -11.23 10.44
C GLN A 200 -6.47 -10.81 9.99
N GLY A 201 -7.52 -11.40 10.54
CA GLY A 201 -8.90 -11.05 10.15
C GLY A 201 -9.38 -11.60 8.80
N GLY A 202 -8.55 -12.38 8.11
CA GLY A 202 -8.93 -13.08 6.88
C GLY A 202 -8.91 -12.22 5.61
N GLY A 203 -9.26 -12.85 4.49
CA GLY A 203 -9.17 -12.27 3.17
C GLY A 203 -7.73 -12.10 2.68
N TYR A 204 -7.59 -11.37 1.58
CA TYR A 204 -6.37 -11.22 0.80
C TYR A 204 -5.97 -9.76 0.71
N LEU A 205 -4.70 -9.49 0.95
CA LEU A 205 -4.03 -8.23 0.62
C LEU A 205 -2.71 -8.57 -0.06
N VAL A 206 -2.64 -8.34 -1.37
CA VAL A 206 -1.43 -8.55 -2.16
C VAL A 206 -0.98 -7.21 -2.72
N GLN A 207 0.26 -6.82 -2.49
CA GLN A 207 0.68 -5.43 -2.72
C GLN A 207 2.19 -5.30 -2.96
N TYR A 208 2.59 -4.26 -3.72
CA TYR A 208 3.98 -3.90 -3.97
C TYR A 208 4.08 -2.41 -4.33
N PHE A 209 5.25 -1.81 -4.09
CA PHE A 209 5.54 -0.46 -4.60
C PHE A 209 5.94 -0.52 -6.06
N VAL A 210 5.48 0.47 -6.82
CA VAL A 210 5.63 0.49 -8.27
C VAL A 210 6.80 1.37 -8.71
N LEU A 211 7.11 2.40 -7.93
CA LEU A 211 8.17 3.36 -8.21
C LEU A 211 9.20 3.34 -7.10
N THR A 212 10.47 3.44 -7.47
CA THR A 212 11.57 3.75 -6.57
C THR A 212 11.26 5.05 -5.81
N GLY A 213 11.50 5.06 -4.49
CA GLY A 213 11.10 6.16 -3.59
C GLY A 213 9.69 6.01 -2.98
N GLY A 214 9.03 4.85 -3.18
CA GLY A 214 7.85 4.46 -2.40
C GLY A 214 6.61 5.34 -2.62
N ARG A 215 6.52 6.05 -3.75
CA ARG A 215 5.51 7.11 -3.98
C ARG A 215 4.15 6.59 -4.41
N ILE A 216 4.15 5.52 -5.19
CA ILE A 216 2.95 4.85 -5.70
C ILE A 216 3.04 3.37 -5.35
N GLU A 217 2.04 2.90 -4.61
CA GLU A 217 1.83 1.50 -4.31
C GLU A 217 0.70 0.96 -5.19
N VAL A 218 0.71 -0.35 -5.42
CA VAL A 218 -0.41 -1.09 -5.99
C VAL A 218 -0.83 -2.17 -5.01
N ALA A 219 -2.13 -2.31 -4.80
CA ALA A 219 -2.69 -3.32 -3.93
C ALA A 219 -3.95 -3.96 -4.52
N LEU A 220 -4.07 -5.26 -4.35
CA LEU A 220 -5.29 -6.03 -4.55
C LEU A 220 -5.83 -6.45 -3.20
N ARG A 221 -7.10 -6.10 -2.94
CA ARG A 221 -7.84 -6.53 -1.74
C ARG A 221 -9.04 -7.38 -2.12
N SER A 222 -9.22 -8.49 -1.42
CA SER A 222 -10.41 -9.33 -1.57
C SER A 222 -10.84 -9.90 -0.23
N GLY A 223 -12.10 -9.70 0.16
CA GLY A 223 -12.68 -10.29 1.37
C GLY A 223 -12.03 -9.90 2.70
N THR A 224 -11.22 -8.83 2.75
CA THR A 224 -10.56 -8.39 3.98
C THR A 224 -11.19 -7.14 4.59
N CYS A 225 -11.20 -7.10 5.92
CA CYS A 225 -11.61 -5.95 6.71
C CYS A 225 -10.43 -5.29 7.44
N GLN A 226 -9.18 -5.50 7.02
CA GLN A 226 -8.06 -4.72 7.55
C GLN A 226 -7.51 -3.78 6.50
N THR A 227 -7.13 -2.58 6.95
CA THR A 227 -6.44 -1.62 6.08
C THR A 227 -4.97 -1.98 5.89
N PHE A 228 -4.31 -2.47 6.93
CA PHE A 228 -2.89 -2.84 6.90
C PHE A 228 -2.69 -4.26 7.42
N ASN A 229 -1.72 -4.98 6.84
CA ASN A 229 -1.24 -6.21 7.44
C ASN A 229 -0.20 -5.86 8.53
N PRO A 230 -0.47 -6.14 9.81
CA PRO A 230 0.41 -5.74 10.92
C PRO A 230 1.74 -6.48 10.97
N LEU A 231 1.94 -7.54 10.19
CA LEU A 231 3.24 -8.21 10.05
C LEU A 231 4.13 -7.57 8.97
N SER A 232 3.61 -6.61 8.22
CA SER A 232 4.37 -5.87 7.21
C SER A 232 5.28 -4.79 7.82
N VAL A 233 5.61 -4.86 9.11
CA VAL A 233 6.59 -3.97 9.76
C VAL A 233 7.96 -4.01 9.04
N ASP A 234 8.35 -5.20 8.54
CA ASP A 234 9.58 -5.35 7.76
C ASP A 234 9.45 -4.83 6.31
N LYS A 235 8.23 -4.67 5.78
CA LYS A 235 7.94 -4.07 4.46
C LYS A 235 8.17 -2.56 4.47
N ILE A 236 7.75 -1.91 5.55
CA ILE A 236 7.78 -0.45 5.74
C ILE A 236 9.23 0.07 5.79
N SER A 237 10.20 -0.76 6.17
CA SER A 237 11.60 -0.32 6.30
C SER A 237 12.48 -0.47 5.05
N ARG A 238 12.18 -1.39 4.11
CA ARG A 238 13.00 -1.58 2.89
C ARG A 238 12.40 -0.96 1.63
N ASP A 239 11.11 -1.15 1.39
CA ASP A 239 10.46 -0.78 0.12
C ASP A 239 9.56 0.46 0.20
N GLU A 240 9.28 0.98 1.40
CA GLU A 240 8.68 2.32 1.58
C GLU A 240 9.69 3.44 1.28
N ILE A 241 10.90 3.06 0.81
CA ILE A 241 12.01 3.86 0.29
C ILE A 241 11.86 5.34 0.60
N SER A 242 12.11 5.63 1.86
CA SER A 242 12.33 6.95 2.39
C SER A 242 11.23 7.99 2.26
N THR A 243 11.07 8.73 3.35
CA THR A 243 10.48 10.04 3.35
C THR A 243 11.24 10.99 2.39
N VAL A 244 12.52 10.71 2.05
CA VAL A 244 13.36 11.44 1.08
C VAL A 244 12.93 11.17 -0.36
N GLN A 245 12.28 12.17 -0.96
CA GLN A 245 11.73 12.07 -2.31
C GLN A 245 12.23 13.24 -3.17
N GLY A 246 13.28 13.00 -3.97
CA GLY A 246 13.88 13.97 -4.89
C GLY A 246 14.64 13.31 -6.06
N ASP A 247 14.79 14.04 -7.17
CA ASP A 247 15.48 13.56 -8.38
C ASP A 247 17.02 13.58 -8.20
N GLY A 248 17.62 12.44 -7.82
CA GLY A 248 19.07 12.24 -7.72
C GLY A 248 19.65 12.62 -6.35
N VAL A 249 20.51 11.85 -5.69
CA VAL A 249 21.58 10.95 -6.15
C VAL A 249 21.51 9.67 -5.31
N GLY A 250 21.72 8.51 -5.93
CA GLY A 250 21.79 7.24 -5.21
C GLY A 250 22.76 7.33 -4.04
N HIS A 251 22.24 7.15 -2.83
CA HIS A 251 23.06 6.90 -1.68
C HIS A 251 23.30 5.40 -1.61
N GLU A 252 24.55 5.01 -1.87
CA GLU A 252 25.06 3.71 -1.45
C GLU A 252 24.72 3.50 0.02
N ASP A 253 24.13 2.34 0.30
CA ASP A 253 23.85 1.84 1.64
C ASP A 253 25.16 1.85 2.46
N PRO A 254 25.29 2.61 3.55
CA PRO A 254 26.53 2.68 4.33
C PRO A 254 26.75 1.45 5.23
N LEU A 255 26.09 0.32 4.95
CA LEU A 255 26.28 -0.94 5.65
C LEU A 255 26.60 -2.10 4.69
N MET A 256 27.78 -2.01 4.06
CA MET A 256 28.65 -3.17 3.80
C MET A 256 30.00 -2.97 4.48
#